data_AF-A0A537NKY4-F1
#
_entry.id   AF-A0A537NKY4-F1
#
_cell.length_a   1.000
_cell.length_b   1.000
_cell.length_c   1.000
_cell.angle_alpha   90.00
_cell.angle_beta   90.00
_cell.angle_gamma   90.00
#
_symmetry.space_group_name_H-M   'P 1'
#
loop_
_entity.id
_entity.type
_entity.pdbx_description
1 polymer ?
#
loop_
_entity_poly.entity_id
_entity_poly.type
_entity_poly.pdbx_seq_one_letter_code
_entity_poly.pdbx_strand_id
1 'polypeptide(L)'
;MEHIVFLDSGSLKAEIRKPKFAHTWTNFPTTSPDQVAERLGPATIAITNKIPVRADALAKAKSLRLIAVAATGTDIIDLAACR
;
A
#
# COMPACT_ATOMS: atom_id res chain seq x y z
N MET A 1 2.05 10.90 -13.12
CA MET A 1 0.74 10.90 -12.43
C MET A 1 0.79 9.81 -11.37
N GLU A 2 0.28 10.05 -10.17
CA GLU A 2 0.35 9.05 -9.08
C GLU A 2 -0.63 7.90 -9.28
N HIS A 3 -0.21 6.69 -8.90
CA HIS A 3 -1.09 5.52 -8.76
C HIS A 3 -1.10 5.09 -7.30
N ILE A 4 -2.25 5.28 -6.64
CA ILE A 4 -2.44 4.95 -5.23
C ILE A 4 -3.12 3.59 -5.12
N VAL A 5 -2.50 2.68 -4.37
CA VAL A 5 -3.05 1.36 -4.07
C VAL A 5 -3.33 1.23 -2.59
N PHE A 6 -4.57 0.93 -2.21
CA PHE A 6 -4.93 0.58 -0.83
C PHE A 6 -5.12 -0.93 -0.72
N LEU A 7 -4.28 -1.61 0.07
CA LEU A 7 -4.23 -3.07 0.17
C LEU A 7 -5.32 -3.70 1.06
N ASP A 8 -5.87 -2.99 2.05
CA ASP A 8 -6.76 -3.60 3.05
C ASP A 8 -7.79 -2.64 3.65
N SER A 9 -8.46 -1.90 2.77
CA SER A 9 -9.45 -0.89 3.18
C SER A 9 -10.62 -1.48 3.97
N GLY A 10 -10.94 -2.77 3.77
CA GLY A 10 -12.07 -3.45 4.41
C GLY A 10 -11.90 -3.62 5.93
N SER A 11 -10.68 -3.44 6.44
CA SER A 11 -10.39 -3.42 7.87
C SER A 11 -10.80 -2.12 8.56
N LEU A 12 -11.04 -1.04 7.80
CA LEU A 12 -11.40 0.26 8.34
C LEU A 12 -12.92 0.47 8.35
N LYS A 13 -13.47 0.72 9.53
CA LYS A 13 -14.87 1.12 9.71
C LYS A 13 -15.01 2.65 9.56
N ALA A 14 -14.67 3.17 8.39
CA ALA A 14 -14.71 4.59 8.09
C ALA A 14 -14.94 4.84 6.60
N GLU A 15 -15.44 6.03 6.27
CA GLU A 15 -15.49 6.49 4.89
C GLU A 15 -14.08 6.90 4.43
N ILE A 16 -13.59 6.24 3.38
CA ILE A 16 -12.25 6.50 2.84
C ILE A 16 -12.32 7.63 1.82
N ARG A 17 -11.82 8.81 2.22
CA ARG A 17 -11.70 9.97 1.32
C ARG A 17 -10.40 9.90 0.53
N LYS A 18 -10.50 10.00 -0.79
CA LYS A 18 -9.34 10.07 -1.69
C LYS A 18 -8.65 11.44 -1.61
N PRO A 19 -7.33 11.52 -1.83
CA PRO A 19 -6.62 12.80 -1.90
C PRO A 19 -7.15 13.73 -3.00
N LYS A 20 -7.00 15.05 -2.84
CA LYS A 20 -7.57 16.05 -3.77
C LYS A 20 -6.67 16.39 -4.98
N PHE A 21 -5.55 15.72 -5.17
CA PHE A 21 -4.65 15.94 -6.32
C PHE A 21 -4.91 14.94 -7.45
N ALA A 22 -4.31 15.14 -8.63
CA ALA A 22 -4.48 14.24 -9.77
C ALA A 22 -3.80 12.87 -9.53
N HIS A 23 -4.60 11.81 -9.44
CA HIS A 23 -4.13 10.45 -9.23
C HIS A 23 -5.11 9.42 -9.80
N THR A 24 -4.62 8.20 -9.95
CA THR A 24 -5.47 7.01 -10.13
C THR A 24 -5.50 6.22 -8.82
N TRP A 25 -6.57 5.45 -8.61
CA TRP A 25 -6.84 4.81 -7.32
C TRP A 25 -7.32 3.37 -7.51
N THR A 26 -6.62 2.41 -6.91
CA THR A 26 -7.02 1.02 -6.82
C THR A 26 -7.25 0.64 -5.36
N ASN A 27 -8.43 0.08 -5.06
CA ASN A 27 -8.83 -0.27 -3.71
C ASN A 27 -9.06 -1.76 -3.56
N PHE A 28 -8.37 -2.38 -2.61
CA PHE A 28 -8.58 -3.76 -2.22
C PHE A 28 -9.15 -3.83 -0.80
N PRO A 29 -10.35 -4.39 -0.60
CA PRO A 29 -10.88 -4.61 0.74
C PRO A 29 -10.01 -5.55 1.58
N THR A 30 -9.40 -6.54 0.93
CA THR A 30 -8.47 -7.50 1.52
C THR A 30 -7.40 -7.88 0.49
N THR A 31 -6.19 -8.20 0.96
CA THR A 31 -5.07 -8.68 0.16
C THR A 31 -4.45 -9.89 0.86
N SER A 32 -4.28 -11.00 0.14
CA SER A 32 -3.51 -12.13 0.64
C SER A 32 -2.01 -11.92 0.43
N PRO A 33 -1.13 -12.57 1.21
CA PRO A 33 0.32 -12.36 1.12
C PRO A 33 0.91 -12.54 -0.29
N ASP A 34 0.42 -13.53 -1.04
CA ASP A 34 0.83 -13.84 -2.41
C ASP A 34 0.44 -12.76 -3.43
N GLN A 35 -0.56 -11.93 -3.12
CA GLN A 35 -1.05 -10.86 -3.98
C GLN A 35 -0.31 -9.53 -3.78
N VAL A 36 0.44 -9.37 -2.68
CA VAL A 36 1.02 -8.07 -2.29
C VAL A 36 1.98 -7.56 -3.36
N ALA A 37 2.87 -8.40 -3.86
CA ALA A 37 3.87 -8.02 -4.85
C ALA A 37 3.23 -7.57 -6.18
N GLU A 38 2.21 -8.29 -6.65
CA GLU A 38 1.48 -7.94 -7.88
C GLU A 38 0.73 -6.61 -7.72
N ARG A 39 0.01 -6.45 -6.61
CA ARG A 39 -0.79 -5.24 -6.34
C ARG A 39 0.06 -4.00 -6.09
N LEU A 40 1.26 -4.16 -5.52
CA LEU A 40 2.21 -3.07 -5.32
C LEU A 40 2.99 -2.71 -6.57
N GLY A 41 3.19 -3.65 -7.52
CA GLY A 41 3.95 -3.44 -8.75
C GLY A 41 3.68 -2.10 -9.46
N PRO A 42 2.41 -1.75 -9.76
CA PRO A 42 2.09 -0.49 -10.45
C PRO A 42 2.01 0.74 -9.52
N ALA A 43 2.12 0.57 -8.20
CA ALA A 43 1.90 1.65 -7.24
C ALA A 43 3.05 2.65 -7.23
N THR A 44 2.69 3.94 -7.13
CA THR A 44 3.64 4.99 -6.71
C THR A 44 3.47 5.35 -5.24
N ILE A 45 2.25 5.14 -4.71
CA ILE A 45 1.89 5.29 -3.30
C ILE A 45 1.11 4.05 -2.87
N ALA A 46 1.52 3.43 -1.76
CA ALA A 46 0.78 2.34 -1.14
C ALA A 46 0.14 2.81 0.17
N ILE A 47 -1.06 2.31 0.46
CA ILE A 47 -1.75 2.49 1.74
C ILE A 47 -2.00 1.10 2.32
N THR A 48 -1.68 0.90 3.60
CA THR A 48 -2.04 -0.34 4.31
C THR A 48 -2.26 -0.13 5.80
N ASN A 49 -3.10 -0.97 6.41
CA ASN A 49 -3.29 -1.01 7.87
C ASN A 49 -2.56 -2.22 8.49
N LYS A 50 -2.73 -3.42 7.92
CA LYS A 50 -2.27 -4.68 8.51
C LYS A 50 -1.55 -5.62 7.54
N ILE A 51 -1.54 -5.34 6.23
CA ILE A 51 -0.93 -6.23 5.25
C ILE A 51 0.59 -6.08 5.33
N PRO A 52 1.34 -7.15 5.62
CA PRO A 52 2.79 -7.10 5.61
C PRO A 52 3.33 -6.72 4.23
N VAL A 53 4.20 -5.71 4.20
CA VAL A 53 4.93 -5.29 3.00
C VAL A 53 6.41 -5.55 3.25
N ARG A 54 6.92 -6.63 2.67
CA ARG A 54 8.27 -7.15 2.90
C ARG A 54 9.15 -6.97 1.68
N ALA A 55 10.44 -7.24 1.84
CA ALA A 55 11.49 -6.96 0.85
C ALA A 55 11.18 -7.55 -0.54
N ASP A 56 10.58 -8.74 -0.61
CA ASP A 56 10.18 -9.41 -1.85
C ASP A 56 9.13 -8.62 -2.65
N ALA A 57 8.10 -8.11 -1.97
CA ALA A 57 7.08 -7.29 -2.57
C ALA A 57 7.61 -5.90 -2.95
N LEU A 58 8.42 -5.29 -2.07
CA LEU A 58 9.08 -4.01 -2.33
C LEU A 58 10.00 -4.08 -3.55
N ALA A 59 10.71 -5.20 -3.73
CA ALA A 59 11.58 -5.42 -4.88
C ALA A 59 10.82 -5.39 -6.23
N LYS A 60 9.51 -5.66 -6.25
CA LYS A 60 8.66 -5.58 -7.45
C LYS A 60 8.05 -4.19 -7.67
N ALA A 61 7.94 -3.38 -6.62
CA ALA A 61 7.30 -2.07 -6.63
C ALA A 61 8.28 -0.94 -7.01
N LYS A 62 8.85 -1.01 -8.22
CA LYS A 62 9.95 -0.12 -8.65
C LYS A 62 9.62 1.38 -8.69
N SER A 63 8.33 1.72 -8.79
CA SER A 63 7.85 3.10 -8.85
C SER A 63 7.36 3.62 -7.50
N LEU A 64 7.36 2.78 -6.46
CA LEU A 64 6.85 3.09 -5.13
C LEU A 64 7.77 4.09 -4.43
N ARG A 65 7.20 5.20 -3.97
CA ARG A 65 7.94 6.29 -3.31
C ARG A 65 7.40 6.64 -1.92
N LEU A 66 6.22 6.13 -1.58
CA LEU A 66 5.56 6.38 -0.31
C LEU A 66 4.72 5.17 0.11
N ILE A 67 4.84 4.80 1.39
CA ILE A 67 3.93 3.89 2.06
C ILE A 67 3.26 4.67 3.20
N ALA A 68 1.95 4.84 3.11
CA ALA A 68 1.13 5.45 4.15
C ALA A 68 0.49 4.34 5.00
N VAL A 69 0.85 4.28 6.28
CA VAL A 69 0.29 3.28 7.20
C VAL A 69 -0.94 3.86 7.89
N ALA A 70 -2.09 3.22 7.71
CA ALA A 70 -3.37 3.59 8.33
C ALA A 70 -3.50 3.03 9.77
N ALA A 71 -2.39 3.02 10.49
CA ALA A 71 -2.24 2.54 11.86
C ALA A 71 -1.14 3.35 12.57
N THR A 72 -1.03 3.21 13.89
CA THR A 72 0.05 3.85 14.66
C THR A 72 1.39 3.10 14.51
N GLY A 73 1.35 1.77 14.45
CA GLY A 73 2.54 0.92 14.33
C GLY A 73 2.89 0.62 12.87
N THR A 74 4.19 0.43 12.59
CA THR A 74 4.71 0.16 11.23
C THR A 74 5.45 -1.17 11.13
N ASP A 75 5.32 -2.07 12.11
CA ASP A 75 6.04 -3.36 12.16
C ASP A 75 5.73 -4.30 10.99
N ILE A 76 4.62 -4.04 10.29
CA ILE A 76 4.23 -4.74 9.07
C ILE A 76 5.11 -4.39 7.86
N ILE A 77 5.86 -3.28 7.92
CA ILE A 77 6.71 -2.78 6.85
C ILE A 77 8.17 -3.15 7.12
N ASP A 78 8.84 -3.75 6.14
CA ASP A 78 10.29 -3.88 6.16
C ASP A 78 10.95 -2.52 5.87
N LEU A 79 11.12 -1.71 6.92
CA LEU A 79 11.70 -0.36 6.81
C LEU A 79 13.14 -0.37 6.30
N ALA A 80 13.89 -1.46 6.51
CA ALA A 80 15.25 -1.56 6.01
C ALA A 80 15.25 -1.71 4.49
N ALA A 81 14.31 -2.47 3.93
CA ALA A 81 14.11 -2.61 2.49
C ALA A 81 13.49 -1.37 1.81
N CYS A 82 13.04 -0.37 2.59
CA CYS A 82 12.53 0.91 2.08
C CYS A 82 13.59 2.03 1.96
N ARG A 83 14.82 1.80 2.42
CA ARG A 83 15.94 2.76 2.32
C ARG A 83 16.64 2.64 0.98
#